data_AF-A0A7X3MX73-F1
#
_entry.id   AF-A0A7X3MX73-F1
#
_cell.length_a   1.000
_cell.length_b   1.000
_cell.length_c   1.000
_cell.angle_alpha   90.00
_cell.angle_beta   90.00
_cell.angle_gamma   90.00
#
_symmetry.space_group_name_H-M   'P 1'
#
loop_
_entity.id
_entity.type
_entity.pdbx_description
1 polymer ?
#
loop_
_entity_poly.entity_id
_entity_poly.type
_entity_poly.pdbx_seq_one_letter_code
_entity_poly.pdbx_strand_id
1 'polypeptide(L)' 'MTRIPDFSSLGWTSAPEASPAAQPRAEPWLTPEGIAVKAAYGPEDRAGIDF' A
#
# COMPACT_ATOMS: atom_id res chain seq x y z
N MET A 1 22.91 -30.58 1.56
CA MET A 1 22.75 -29.12 1.66
C MET A 1 21.46 -28.72 0.96
N THR A 2 20.36 -28.65 1.69
CA THR A 2 19.06 -28.25 1.11
C THR A 2 18.98 -26.73 1.11
N ARG A 3 18.73 -26.16 -0.07
CA ARG A 3 18.79 -24.71 -0.36
C ARG A 3 17.47 -23.98 -0.08
N ILE A 4 16.42 -24.71 0.26
CA ILE A 4 15.07 -24.19 0.45
C ILE A 4 14.70 -24.29 1.94
N PRO A 5 14.32 -23.18 2.60
CA PRO A 5 13.82 -23.20 3.97
C PRO A 5 12.52 -24.01 4.10
N ASP A 6 12.32 -24.65 5.25
CA ASP A 6 11.03 -25.24 5.59
C ASP A 6 10.07 -24.17 6.11
N PHE A 7 9.01 -23.89 5.35
CA PHE A 7 8.00 -22.88 5.70
C PHE A 7 6.80 -23.47 6.45
N SER A 8 6.70 -24.80 6.60
CA SER A 8 5.56 -25.45 7.25
C SER A 8 5.46 -25.15 8.75
N SER A 9 6.59 -24.77 9.37
CA SER A 9 6.71 -24.41 10.78
C SER A 9 6.77 -22.90 11.04
N LEU A 10 6.78 -22.08 9.98
CA LEU A 10 6.85 -20.62 10.10
C LEU A 10 5.44 -20.02 10.16
N GLY A 11 5.07 -19.49 11.32
CA GLY A 11 3.84 -18.71 11.49
C GLY A 11 3.88 -17.39 10.73
N TRP A 12 2.72 -16.85 10.39
CA TRP A 12 2.62 -15.48 9.86
C TRP A 12 3.14 -14.50 10.91
N THR A 13 4.21 -13.79 10.59
CA THR A 13 4.65 -12.64 11.39
C THR A 13 4.03 -11.39 10.80
N SER A 14 3.58 -10.48 11.65
CA SER A 14 3.24 -9.15 11.15
C SER A 14 4.50 -8.57 10.53
N ALA A 15 4.41 -8.11 9.27
CA ALA A 15 5.49 -7.36 8.68
C ALA A 15 5.79 -6.19 9.64
N PRO A 16 7.08 -5.85 9.89
CA PRO A 16 7.39 -4.61 10.58
C PRO A 16 6.63 -3.48 9.88
N GLU A 17 6.09 -2.54 10.64
CA GLU A 17 5.45 -1.35 10.08
C GLU A 17 6.39 -0.81 9.00
N ALA A 18 5.95 -0.88 7.75
CA ALA A 18 6.78 -0.42 6.65
C ALA A 18 7.06 1.05 6.95
N SER A 19 8.34 1.42 7.10
CA SER A 19 8.73 2.84 7.17
C SER A 19 7.93 3.59 6.13
N PRO A 20 7.29 4.73 6.47
CA PRO A 20 6.35 5.40 5.60
C PRO A 20 6.97 5.47 4.22
N ALA A 21 6.47 4.62 3.31
CA ALA A 21 6.99 4.56 1.97
C ALA A 21 6.86 5.98 1.45
N ALA A 22 7.95 6.58 0.96
CA ALA A 22 7.90 7.92 0.41
C ALA A 22 6.71 7.95 -0.54
N GLN A 23 5.70 8.78 -0.21
CA GLN A 23 4.46 8.81 -0.95
C GLN A 23 4.83 8.92 -2.43
N PRO A 24 4.25 8.08 -3.32
CA PRO A 24 4.60 8.14 -4.73
C PRO A 24 4.41 9.58 -5.20
N ARG A 25 5.53 10.28 -5.42
CA ARG A 25 5.57 11.71 -5.78
C ARG A 25 5.32 11.86 -7.27
N ALA A 26 4.33 11.13 -7.79
CA ALA A 26 3.85 11.30 -9.14
C ALA A 26 2.79 12.40 -9.13
N GLU A 27 2.81 13.24 -10.16
CA GLU A 27 1.75 14.24 -10.34
C GLU A 27 0.40 13.53 -10.52
N PRO A 28 -0.70 14.07 -9.95
CA PRO A 28 -2.02 13.51 -10.14
C PRO A 28 -2.39 13.43 -11.62
N TRP A 29 -2.96 12.31 -12.04
CA TRP A 29 -3.45 12.16 -13.40
C TRP A 29 -4.82 12.85 -13.52
N LEU A 30 -4.91 13.85 -14.40
CA LEU A 30 -6.18 14.49 -14.73
C LEU A 30 -6.95 13.64 -15.75
N THR A 31 -8.12 13.13 -15.35
CA THR A 31 -8.97 12.34 -16.24
C THR A 31 -9.80 13.24 -17.17
N PRO A 32 -10.38 12.70 -18.27
CA PRO A 32 -11.27 13.43 -19.15
C PRO A 32 -12.52 14.02 -18.46
N GLU A 33 -12.94 13.42 -17.34
CA GLU A 33 -14.04 13.89 -16.50
C GLU A 33 -13.65 15.09 -15.61
N GLY A 34 -12.38 15.51 -15.66
CA GLY A 34 -11.86 16.63 -14.88
C GLY A 34 -11.50 16.28 -13.44
N ILE A 35 -11.26 15.00 -13.13
CA ILE A 35 -10.95 14.52 -11.79
C ILE A 35 -9.45 14.24 -11.68
N ALA A 36 -8.80 14.76 -10.63
CA ALA A 36 -7.39 14.50 -10.35
C ALA A 36 -7.24 13.21 -9.52
N VAL A 37 -6.66 12.18 -10.12
CA VAL A 37 -6.45 10.87 -9.49
C VAL A 37 -5.06 10.81 -8.87
N LYS A 38 -4.98 10.54 -7.56
CA LYS A 38 -3.71 10.37 -6.82
C LYS A 38 -3.04 9.06 -7.23
N ALA A 39 -1.72 9.02 -7.16
CA ALA A 39 -0.95 7.80 -7.45
C ALA A 39 -1.14 6.69 -6.39
N ALA A 40 -1.53 7.05 -5.17
CA ALA A 40 -1.93 6.13 -4.11
C ALA A 40 -2.95 6.80 -3.19
N TYR A 41 -3.80 5.98 -2.58
CA TYR A 41 -4.79 6.38 -1.59
C TYR A 41 -4.55 5.63 -0.28
N GLY A 42 -4.64 6.35 0.84
CA GLY A 42 -4.39 5.84 2.18
C GLY A 42 -5.64 5.84 3.06
N PRO A 43 -5.52 5.40 4.32
CA PRO A 43 -6.60 5.45 5.30
C PRO A 43 -7.22 6.85 5.47
N GLU A 44 -6.42 7.91 5.31
CA GLU A 44 -6.86 9.30 5.39
C GLU A 44 -7.87 9.69 4.32
N ASP A 45 -7.81 9.08 3.13
CA ASP A 45 -8.72 9.38 2.02
C ASP A 45 -10.13 8.80 2.25
N ARG A 46 -10.29 7.97 3.28
CA ARG A 46 -11.59 7.42 3.70
C ARG A 46 -12.28 8.26 4.76
N ALA A 47 -11.61 9.29 5.30
CA ALA A 47 -12.19 10.11 6.35
C ALA A 47 -13.48 10.81 5.87
N GLY A 48 -14.58 10.62 6.62
CA GLY A 48 -15.87 11.23 6.29
C GLY A 48 -16.70 10.48 5.24
N ILE A 49 -16.28 9.28 4.81
CA ILE A 49 -17.09 8.37 4.00
C ILE A 49 -17.71 7.33 4.95
N ASP A 50 -19.04 7.30 5.03
CA ASP A 50 -19.78 6.30 5.81
C ASP A 50 -19.88 4.95 5.06
N PHE A 51 -20.10 3.85 5.79
CA PHE A 51 -20.23 2.48 5.24
C PHE A 51 -21.66 1.99 5.12
#